data_AF-A0A125QIR6-F1
#
_entry.id   AF-A0A125QIR6-F1
#
_cell.length_a   1.000
_cell.length_b   1.000
_cell.length_c   1.000
_cell.angle_alpha   90.00
_cell.angle_beta   90.00
_cell.angle_gamma   90.00
#
_symmetry.space_group_name_H-M   'P 1'
#
loop_
_entity.id
_entity.type
_entity.pdbx_description
1 polymer ?
#
loop_
_entity_poly.entity_id
_entity_poly.type
_entity_poly.pdbx_seq_one_letter_code
_entity_poly.pdbx_strand_id
1 'polypeptide(L)'
;MRVTAERALNKHLNGGCQVPIACYAVLEGENLWLRGLVGDPDGGNLLTAEVRGPQRDATALGIQVAEELLEKGAGAILQKVYGEAGPQ
;
A
#
# COMPACT_ATOMS: atom_id res chain seq x y z
N MET A 1 14.82 5.24 -4.62
CA MET A 1 13.93 6.00 -3.71
C MET A 1 12.46 5.77 -4.03
N ARG A 2 11.90 6.22 -5.18
CA ARG A 2 10.49 5.96 -5.55
C ARG A 2 10.10 4.47 -5.52
N VAL A 3 10.83 3.64 -6.26
CA VAL A 3 10.66 2.17 -6.30
C VAL A 3 10.94 1.50 -4.94
N THR A 4 11.70 2.16 -4.06
CA THR A 4 12.00 1.66 -2.71
C THR A 4 10.78 1.83 -1.80
N ALA A 5 10.12 2.98 -1.86
CA ALA A 5 8.87 3.24 -1.13
C ALA A 5 7.74 2.30 -1.60
N GLU A 6 7.60 2.13 -2.92
CA GLU A 6 6.60 1.24 -3.52
C GLU A 6 6.79 -0.22 -3.09
N ARG A 7 8.04 -0.71 -3.09
CA ARG A 7 8.36 -2.06 -2.61
C ARG A 7 8.17 -2.23 -1.10
N ALA A 8 8.51 -1.21 -0.30
CA ALA A 8 8.32 -1.27 1.15
C ALA A 8 6.83 -1.41 1.51
N LEU A 9 5.97 -0.61 0.87
CA LEU A 9 4.53 -0.70 1.04
C LEU A 9 3.99 -2.08 0.65
N ASN A 10 4.34 -2.57 -0.55
CA ASN A 10 3.81 -3.85 -1.03
C ASN A 10 4.27 -5.03 -0.15
N LYS A 11 5.53 -5.01 0.29
CA LYS A 11 6.06 -6.00 1.23
C LYS A 11 5.35 -5.96 2.58
N HIS A 12 5.02 -4.77 3.08
CA HIS A 12 4.35 -4.61 4.38
C HIS A 12 2.88 -5.04 4.34
N LEU A 13 2.19 -4.81 3.21
CA LEU A 13 0.82 -5.30 2.99
C LEU A 13 0.77 -6.79 2.59
N ASN A 14 1.92 -7.48 2.55
CA ASN A 14 2.06 -8.89 2.20
C ASN A 14 1.49 -9.28 0.82
N GLY A 15 1.30 -8.30 -0.09
CA GLY A 15 0.54 -8.44 -1.33
C GLY A 15 1.03 -9.56 -2.26
N GLY A 16 0.22 -10.60 -2.43
CA GLY A 16 0.40 -11.57 -3.52
C GLY A 16 -0.09 -11.02 -4.86
N CYS A 17 0.21 -11.71 -5.97
CA CYS A 17 -0.22 -11.31 -7.33
C CYS A 17 -1.75 -11.08 -7.50
N GLN A 18 -2.57 -11.57 -6.58
CA GLN A 18 -4.03 -11.49 -6.64
C GLN A 18 -4.62 -10.34 -5.81
N VAL A 19 -3.78 -9.53 -5.16
CA VAL A 19 -4.26 -8.48 -4.28
C VAL A 19 -4.38 -7.15 -5.02
N PRO A 20 -5.55 -6.46 -4.98
CA PRO A 20 -5.75 -5.14 -5.58
C PRO A 20 -5.10 -4.02 -4.77
N ILE A 21 -3.77 -4.08 -4.64
CA ILE A 21 -2.93 -3.00 -4.08
C ILE A 21 -2.34 -2.21 -5.24
N ALA A 22 -2.41 -0.88 -5.17
CA ALA A 22 -1.55 -0.03 -5.98
C ALA A 22 -0.85 1.02 -5.12
N CYS A 23 0.36 1.36 -5.55
CA CYS A 23 1.21 2.34 -4.89
C CYS A 23 1.90 3.18 -5.95
N TYR A 24 1.95 4.49 -5.70
CA TYR A 24 2.54 5.44 -6.63
C TYR A 24 3.28 6.53 -5.88
N ALA A 25 4.59 6.64 -6.13
CA ALA A 25 5.44 7.66 -5.57
C ALA A 25 5.77 8.76 -6.60
N VAL A 26 5.65 10.03 -6.20
CA VAL A 26 6.06 11.22 -6.96
C VAL A 26 7.17 11.93 -6.21
N LEU A 27 8.22 12.33 -6.92
CA LEU A 27 9.29 13.15 -6.34
C LEU A 27 8.97 14.63 -6.57
N GLU A 28 8.89 15.39 -5.49
CA GLU A 28 8.61 16.83 -5.43
C GLU A 28 9.83 17.54 -4.82
N GLY A 29 10.87 17.73 -5.64
CA GLY A 29 12.16 18.27 -5.18
C GLY A 29 12.89 17.30 -4.25
N GLU A 30 13.08 17.69 -2.99
CA GLU A 30 13.68 16.84 -1.95
C GLU A 30 12.65 15.96 -1.21
N ASN A 31 11.37 16.17 -1.48
CA ASN A 31 10.28 15.41 -0.86
C ASN A 31 9.73 14.34 -1.80
N LEU A 32 9.19 13.29 -1.21
CA LEU A 32 8.47 12.22 -1.86
C LEU A 32 7.00 12.30 -1.41
N TRP A 33 6.08 12.35 -2.37
CA TRP A 33 4.67 12.15 -2.15
C TRP A 33 4.33 10.71 -2.53
N LEU A 34 3.99 9.90 -1.53
CA LEU A 34 3.61 8.50 -1.69
C LEU A 34 2.11 8.34 -1.52
N ARG A 35 1.47 7.64 -2.45
CA ARG A 35 0.05 7.27 -2.40
C ARG A 35 -0.10 5.76 -2.47
N GLY A 36 -0.92 5.22 -1.60
CA GLY A 36 -1.31 3.81 -1.60
C GLY A 36 -2.82 3.66 -1.70
N LEU A 37 -3.26 2.58 -2.35
CA LEU A 37 -4.66 2.20 -2.43
C LEU A 37 -4.84 0.69 -2.29
N VAL A 38 -5.94 0.30 -1.66
CA VAL A 38 -6.40 -1.10 -1.52
C VAL A 38 -7.87 -1.15 -1.88
N GLY A 39 -8.23 -1.92 -2.90
CA GLY A 39 -9.61 -2.11 -3.34
C GLY A 39 -10.23 -3.41 -2.84
N ASP A 40 -11.54 -3.45 -2.62
CA ASP A 40 -12.28 -4.70 -2.46
C ASP A 40 -12.48 -5.34 -3.86
N PRO A 41 -12.04 -6.59 -4.10
CA PRO A 41 -12.17 -7.26 -5.40
C PRO A 41 -13.64 -7.43 -5.86
N ASP A 42 -14.59 -7.52 -4.92
CA ASP A 42 -16.02 -7.62 -5.22
C ASP A 42 -16.67 -6.27 -5.56
N GLY A 43 -15.90 -5.18 -5.43
CA GLY A 43 -16.37 -3.82 -5.60
C GLY A 43 -17.00 -3.25 -4.32
N GLY A 44 -16.98 -1.92 -4.21
CA GLY A 44 -17.71 -1.18 -3.16
C GLY A 44 -16.83 -0.46 -2.13
N ASN A 45 -15.62 -0.96 -1.84
CA ASN A 45 -14.70 -0.27 -0.93
C ASN A 45 -13.34 -0.02 -1.58
N LEU A 46 -12.90 1.23 -1.55
CA LEU A 46 -11.58 1.65 -1.97
C LEU A 46 -10.94 2.43 -0.83
N LEU A 47 -9.93 1.84 -0.21
CA LEU A 47 -9.14 2.49 0.83
C LEU A 47 -7.96 3.20 0.18
N THR A 48 -7.73 4.44 0.60
CA THR A 48 -6.61 5.24 0.12
C THR A 48 -5.86 5.86 1.30
N ALA A 49 -4.56 6.01 1.15
CA ALA A 49 -3.72 6.75 2.09
C ALA A 49 -2.61 7.46 1.32
N GLU A 50 -2.15 8.59 1.87
CA GLU A 50 -1.07 9.36 1.27
C GLU A 50 -0.20 10.02 2.33
N VAL A 51 1.10 10.09 2.07
CA VAL A 51 2.05 10.78 2.92
C VAL A 51 3.04 11.58 2.08
N ARG A 52 3.51 12.69 2.64
CA ARG A 52 4.61 13.48 2.07
C ARG A 52 5.74 13.55 3.09
N GLY A 53 6.97 13.40 2.64
CA GLY A 53 8.15 13.54 3.49
C GLY A 53 9.46 13.49 2.72
N PRO A 54 10.62 13.59 3.39
CA PRO A 54 11.92 13.61 2.72
C PRO A 54 12.16 12.34 1.92
N GLN A 55 12.73 12.44 0.70
CA GLN A 55 12.98 11.27 -0.15
C GLN A 55 13.94 10.23 0.49
N ARG A 56 14.79 10.67 1.42
CA ARG A 56 15.67 9.79 2.21
C ARG A 56 14.90 8.82 3.12
N ASP A 57 13.68 9.18 3.50
CA ASP A 57 12.83 8.40 4.40
C ASP A 57 11.83 7.51 3.62
N ALA A 58 12.05 7.31 2.32
CA ALA A 58 11.19 6.56 1.40
C ALA A 58 10.66 5.23 1.98
N THR A 59 11.49 4.48 2.70
CA THR A 59 11.08 3.22 3.34
C THR A 59 10.09 3.45 4.48
N ALA A 60 10.37 4.42 5.35
CA ALA A 60 9.50 4.76 6.47
C ALA A 60 8.16 5.31 5.98
N LEU A 61 8.17 6.15 4.94
CA LEU A 61 6.95 6.63 4.27
C LEU A 61 6.13 5.48 3.69
N GLY A 62 6.79 4.46 3.12
CA GLY A 62 6.13 3.25 2.62
C GLY A 62 5.43 2.43 3.71
N ILE A 63 6.08 2.29 4.88
CA ILE A 63 5.49 1.61 6.04
C ILE A 63 4.30 2.41 6.59
N GLN A 64 4.46 3.73 6.74
CA GLN A 64 3.39 4.59 7.27
C GLN A 64 2.12 4.52 6.42
N VAL A 65 2.23 4.61 5.08
CA VAL A 65 1.06 4.48 4.20
C VAL A 65 0.43 3.09 4.32
N ALA A 66 1.24 2.04 4.50
CA ALA A 66 0.71 0.69 4.70
C ALA A 66 -0.04 0.56 6.04
N GLU A 67 0.51 1.10 7.13
CA GLU A 67 -0.14 1.13 8.45
C GLU A 67 -1.45 1.91 8.41
N GLU A 68 -1.48 3.10 7.79
CA GLU A 68 -2.71 3.89 7.61
C GLU A 68 -3.78 3.13 6.81
N LEU A 69 -3.38 2.35 5.80
CA LEU A 69 -4.30 1.50 5.04
C LEU A 69 -4.84 0.36 5.91
N LEU A 70 -3.99 -0.28 6.72
CA LEU A 70 -4.38 -1.35 7.64
C LEU A 70 -5.36 -0.84 8.70
N GLU A 71 -5.12 0.32 9.28
CA GLU A 71 -6.02 0.99 10.23
C GLU A 71 -7.39 1.31 9.60
N LYS A 72 -7.41 1.67 8.31
CA LYS A 72 -8.66 1.89 7.55
C LYS A 72 -9.39 0.60 7.17
N GLY A 73 -8.85 -0.56 7.54
CA GLY A 73 -9.49 -1.86 7.30
C GLY A 73 -8.94 -2.63 6.10
N ALA A 74 -7.78 -2.25 5.55
CA ALA A 74 -7.17 -3.00 4.44
C ALA A 74 -6.92 -4.45 4.84
N GLY A 75 -6.59 -4.73 6.11
CA GLY A 75 -6.41 -6.10 6.61
C GLY A 75 -7.61 -7.00 6.33
N ALA A 76 -8.84 -6.51 6.49
CA ALA A 76 -10.04 -7.30 6.23
C ALA A 76 -10.23 -7.60 4.74
N ILE A 77 -9.94 -6.62 3.87
CA ILE A 77 -9.99 -6.76 2.42
C ILE A 77 -8.93 -7.77 1.95
N LEU A 78 -7.72 -7.65 2.45
CA LEU A 78 -6.62 -8.57 2.19
C LEU A 78 -7.00 -10.00 2.60
N GLN A 79 -7.56 -10.18 3.80
CA GLN A 79 -8.00 -11.49 4.29
C GLN A 79 -9.08 -12.13 3.42
N LYS A 80 -10.06 -11.38 2.90
CA LYS A 80 -11.04 -11.90 1.95
C LYS A 80 -10.36 -12.48 0.70
N VAL A 81 -9.40 -11.73 0.14
CA VAL A 81 -8.67 -12.14 -1.06
C VAL A 81 -7.84 -13.41 -0.81
N TYR A 82 -7.16 -13.52 0.34
CA TYR A 82 -6.41 -14.73 0.72
C TYR A 82 -7.32 -15.90 1.10
N GLY A 83 -8.53 -15.64 1.60
CA GLY A 83 -9.51 -16.68 1.93
C GLY A 83 -10.12 -17.33 0.68
N GLU A 84 -10.27 -16.57 -0.41
CA GLU A 84 -10.68 -17.10 -1.71
C GLU A 84 -9.51 -17.73 -2.49
N ALA A 85 -8.31 -17.16 -2.38
CA ALA A 85 -7.07 -17.76 -2.85
C ALA A 85 -6.50 -18.75 -1.82
N GLY A 86 -7.25 -19.83 -1.54
CA GLY A 86 -6.81 -20.88 -0.61
C GLY A 86 -5.40 -21.42 -0.92
N PRO A 87 -4.67 -21.92 0.10
CA PRO A 87 -3.31 -22.42 -0.09
C PRO A 87 -3.34 -23.64 -1.02
N GLN A 88 -2.45 -23.65 -2.01
CA GLN A 88 -2.06 -24.88 -2.71
C GLN A 88 -0.83 -25.47 -2.01
#